data_AF-A0A1A8R5K6-F1
#
_entry.id   AF-A0A1A8R5K6-F1
#
_cell.length_a   1.000
_cell.length_b   1.000
_cell.length_c   1.000
_cell.angle_alpha   90.00
_cell.angle_beta   90.00
_cell.angle_gamma   90.00
#
_symmetry.space_group_name_H-M   'P 1'
#
loop_
_entity.id
_entity.type
_entity.pdbx_description
1 polymer ?
#
loop_
_entity_poly.entity_id
_entity_poly.type
_entity_poly.pdbx_seq_one_letter_code
_entity_poly.pdbx_strand_id
1 'polypeptide(L)'
;SIPNVPGSCKETFNLYYYETDSVIATKGSAFWMEAPYLKVDTIAADESFSQVDFGGRLMKVNTEVRSFGPLSKNGFYLAFQDYGACMSLLSVRVFYKKCPSVVQNFAIFPETMTGAESTSLVIARGICIPNSE
;
A
#
# COMPACT_ATOMS: atom_id res chain seq x y z
N SER A 1 11.47 -25.71 -3.81
CA SER A 1 12.30 -24.89 -4.74
C SER A 1 13.73 -24.67 -4.24
N ILE A 2 13.96 -24.64 -2.92
CA ILE A 2 15.30 -24.53 -2.32
C ILE A 2 15.65 -25.90 -1.68
N PRO A 3 16.72 -26.59 -2.08
CA PRO A 3 17.15 -27.81 -1.41
C PRO A 3 17.64 -27.50 0.01
N ASN A 4 17.34 -28.39 0.97
CA ASN A 4 17.79 -28.36 2.37
C ASN A 4 17.22 -27.26 3.30
N VAL A 5 15.98 -26.78 3.09
CA VAL A 5 15.33 -25.85 4.02
C VAL A 5 13.93 -26.32 4.47
N PRO A 6 13.80 -27.44 5.21
CA PRO A 6 12.50 -27.87 5.72
C PRO A 6 12.09 -26.96 6.88
N GLY A 7 10.95 -26.25 6.75
CA GLY A 7 10.31 -25.52 7.85
C GLY A 7 10.80 -24.09 8.13
N SER A 8 11.94 -23.67 7.58
CA SER A 8 12.49 -22.30 7.77
C SER A 8 12.15 -21.34 6.64
N CYS A 9 11.85 -21.82 5.42
CA CYS A 9 11.56 -20.95 4.29
C CYS A 9 10.13 -20.41 4.42
N LYS A 10 9.98 -19.09 4.54
CA LYS A 10 8.68 -18.42 4.43
C LYS A 10 8.45 -18.00 2.98
N GLU A 11 7.18 -17.84 2.62
CA GLU A 11 6.75 -17.31 1.32
C GLU A 11 5.96 -16.01 1.51
N THR A 12 6.06 -15.42 2.71
CA THR A 12 5.31 -14.25 3.11
C THR A 12 6.21 -13.24 3.80
N PHE A 13 5.81 -11.98 3.74
CA PHE A 13 6.44 -10.89 4.47
C PHE A 13 5.37 -9.98 5.06
N ASN A 14 5.73 -9.22 6.09
CA ASN A 14 4.78 -8.30 6.71
C ASN A 14 5.00 -6.88 6.19
N LEU A 15 3.91 -6.20 5.88
CA LEU A 15 3.88 -4.77 5.56
C LEU A 15 3.44 -3.99 6.80
N TYR A 16 4.18 -2.93 7.12
CA TYR A 16 3.89 -2.02 8.22
C TYR A 16 3.90 -0.57 7.76
N TYR A 17 3.22 0.30 8.52
CA TYR A 17 3.29 1.74 8.35
C TYR A 17 3.45 2.47 9.69
N TYR A 18 3.98 3.69 9.65
CA TYR A 18 4.07 4.58 10.81
C TYR A 18 3.84 6.03 10.38
N GLU A 19 2.91 6.71 11.05
CA GLU A 19 2.58 8.12 10.81
C GLU A 19 3.47 9.06 11.64
N THR A 20 3.96 10.12 11.01
CA THR A 20 4.74 11.18 11.65
C THR A 20 4.42 12.56 11.09
N ASP A 21 4.51 13.59 11.93
CA ASP A 21 4.43 14.99 11.50
C ASP A 21 5.80 15.59 11.15
N SER A 22 6.88 14.92 11.56
CA SER A 22 8.26 15.35 11.34
C SER A 22 9.03 14.36 10.47
N VAL A 23 10.06 14.83 9.78
CA VAL A 23 10.98 13.98 9.02
C VAL A 23 11.99 13.38 9.99
N ILE A 24 11.78 12.13 10.40
CA ILE A 24 12.59 11.46 11.44
C ILE A 24 13.67 10.54 10.81
N ALA A 25 13.59 10.29 9.49
CA ALA A 25 14.51 9.45 8.74
C ALA A 25 15.90 10.10 8.51
N THR A 26 16.66 10.33 9.58
CA THR A 26 18.10 10.63 9.50
C THR A 26 18.92 9.35 9.60
N LYS A 27 19.96 9.20 8.76
CA LYS A 27 20.88 8.05 8.82
C LYS A 27 21.42 7.89 10.24
N GLY A 28 21.22 6.70 10.84
CA GLY A 28 21.76 6.34 12.15
C GLY A 28 20.82 6.54 13.35
N SER A 29 19.58 6.99 13.16
CA SER A 29 18.61 7.05 14.26
C SER A 29 18.09 5.66 14.64
N ALA A 30 18.07 5.33 15.93
CA ALA A 30 17.46 4.11 16.49
C ALA A 30 15.95 3.95 16.17
N PHE A 31 15.33 5.04 15.72
CA PHE A 31 13.94 5.14 15.30
C PHE A 31 13.47 4.01 14.36
N TRP A 32 14.30 3.54 13.43
CA TRP A 32 13.91 2.47 12.49
C TRP A 32 13.53 1.15 13.17
N MET A 33 14.04 0.89 14.37
CA MET A 33 13.71 -0.30 15.16
C MET A 33 12.75 -0.02 16.31
N GLU A 34 12.70 1.22 16.80
CA GLU A 34 11.96 1.60 18.01
C GLU A 34 10.60 2.27 17.74
N ALA A 35 10.34 2.72 16.51
CA ALA A 35 9.07 3.35 16.20
C ALA A 35 7.90 2.35 16.33
N PRO A 36 6.73 2.78 16.84
CA PRO A 36 5.57 1.89 17.00
C PRO A 36 4.86 1.69 15.64
N TYR A 37 5.51 0.92 14.77
CA TYR A 37 4.96 0.53 13.47
C TYR A 37 3.66 -0.26 13.63
N LEU A 38 2.63 0.11 12.86
CA LEU A 38 1.36 -0.60 12.80
C LEU A 38 1.38 -1.59 11.64
N LYS A 39 1.00 -2.84 11.91
CA LYS A 39 0.93 -3.89 10.89
C LYS A 39 -0.25 -3.61 9.94
N VAL A 40 0.04 -3.50 8.65
CA VAL A 40 -0.98 -3.41 7.60
C VAL A 40 -1.50 -4.80 7.29
N ASP A 41 -0.62 -5.69 6.84
CA ASP A 41 -0.99 -7.05 6.47
C ASP A 41 0.24 -7.98 6.39
N THR A 42 -0.02 -9.28 6.30
CA THR A 42 0.94 -10.29 5.88
C THR A 42 0.75 -10.55 4.39
N ILE A 43 1.71 -10.12 3.58
CA ILE A 43 1.68 -10.27 2.13
C ILE A 43 2.21 -11.65 1.76
N ALA A 44 1.43 -12.38 0.98
CA ALA A 44 1.82 -13.63 0.35
C ALA A 44 1.93 -13.45 -1.16
N ALA A 45 2.60 -14.37 -1.84
CA ALA A 45 2.55 -14.45 -3.30
C ALA A 45 1.31 -15.23 -3.74
N ASP A 46 0.57 -14.73 -4.72
CA ASP A 46 -0.48 -15.50 -5.41
C ASP A 46 0.09 -16.74 -6.12
N GLU A 47 1.29 -16.62 -6.71
CA GLU A 47 2.03 -17.74 -7.29
C GLU A 47 3.46 -17.84 -6.73
N SER A 48 3.82 -19.03 -6.25
CA SER A 48 5.18 -19.32 -5.79
C SER A 48 6.07 -19.88 -6.91
N PHE A 49 7.36 -19.55 -6.88
CA PHE A 49 8.32 -20.00 -7.88
C PHE A 49 8.68 -21.47 -7.70
N SER A 50 8.71 -22.23 -8.79
CA SER A 50 9.20 -23.61 -8.82
C SER A 50 10.56 -23.69 -9.55
N GLN A 51 11.32 -24.76 -9.32
CA GLN A 51 12.60 -25.00 -10.04
C GLN A 51 12.43 -25.13 -11.55
N VAL A 52 11.22 -25.44 -12.02
CA VAL A 52 10.90 -25.59 -13.45
C VAL A 52 10.88 -24.22 -14.15
N ASP A 53 10.51 -23.15 -13.44
CA ASP A 53 10.39 -21.79 -13.98
C ASP A 53 11.77 -21.16 -14.31
N PHE A 54 12.83 -21.57 -13.58
CA PHE A 54 14.20 -21.13 -13.84
C PHE A 54 14.77 -21.67 -15.15
N GLY A 55 14.40 -22.90 -15.55
CA GLY A 55 14.85 -23.50 -16.81
C GLY A 55 14.24 -22.85 -18.05
N GLY A 56 13.09 -22.19 -17.91
CA GLY A 56 12.35 -21.54 -18.99
C GLY A 56 12.57 -20.02 -19.14
N ARG A 57 13.42 -19.39 -18.29
CA ARG A 57 13.57 -17.91 -18.19
C ARG A 57 12.25 -17.15 -17.97
N LEU A 58 11.26 -17.80 -17.37
CA LEU A 58 9.97 -17.16 -17.10
C LEU A 58 10.04 -16.46 -15.74
N MET A 59 10.05 -15.12 -15.72
CA MET A 59 9.91 -14.35 -14.48
C MET A 59 8.43 -14.21 -14.15
N LYS A 60 7.98 -14.81 -13.04
CA LYS A 60 6.67 -14.57 -12.45
C LYS A 60 6.75 -13.35 -11.53
N VAL A 61 5.86 -12.37 -11.70
CA VAL A 61 5.84 -11.15 -10.89
C VAL A 61 4.49 -11.07 -10.19
N ASN A 62 4.50 -11.18 -8.87
CA ASN A 62 3.31 -11.03 -8.04
C ASN A 62 3.02 -9.54 -7.81
N THR A 63 1.75 -9.15 -7.85
CA THR A 63 1.32 -7.76 -7.58
C THR A 63 0.26 -7.75 -6.50
N GLU A 64 0.60 -7.20 -5.35
CA GLU A 64 -0.27 -7.14 -4.18
C GLU A 64 -0.66 -5.69 -3.88
N VAL A 65 -1.96 -5.44 -3.71
CA VAL A 65 -2.50 -4.12 -3.36
C VAL A 65 -3.15 -4.18 -2.00
N ARG A 66 -2.72 -3.31 -1.08
CA ARG A 66 -3.31 -3.15 0.26
C ARG A 66 -3.56 -1.68 0.56
N SER A 67 -4.67 -1.41 1.24
CA SER A 67 -5.04 -0.09 1.77
C SER A 67 -4.72 -0.02 3.25
N PHE A 68 -4.31 1.16 3.72
CA PHE A 68 -4.08 1.46 5.13
C PHE A 68 -4.54 2.90 5.43
N GLY A 69 -4.88 3.17 6.69
CA GLY A 69 -5.43 4.44 7.14
C GLY A 69 -6.64 4.26 8.08
N PRO A 70 -7.36 5.34 8.41
CA PRO A 70 -7.18 6.72 7.94
C PRO A 70 -5.85 7.33 8.41
N LEU A 71 -5.19 8.09 7.52
CA LEU A 71 -3.99 8.85 7.86
C LEU A 71 -4.37 10.22 8.40
N SER A 72 -3.73 10.63 9.50
CA SER A 72 -4.02 11.87 10.23
C SER A 72 -2.83 12.83 10.32
N LYS A 73 -1.61 12.32 10.16
CA LYS A 73 -0.38 13.11 10.25
C LYS A 73 0.14 13.59 8.89
N ASN A 74 1.11 14.51 8.91
CA ASN A 74 1.67 15.11 7.71
C ASN A 74 2.43 14.13 6.78
N GLY A 75 2.85 12.97 7.29
CA GLY A 75 3.55 11.97 6.51
C GLY A 75 3.54 10.59 7.16
N PHE A 76 4.05 9.61 6.43
CA PHE A 76 4.19 8.24 6.91
C PHE A 76 5.43 7.57 6.33
N TYR A 77 5.88 6.51 7.01
CA TYR A 77 6.90 5.59 6.54
C TYR A 77 6.27 4.21 6.33
N LEU A 78 6.75 3.49 5.32
CA LEU A 78 6.45 2.08 5.11
C LEU A 78 7.65 1.23 5.53
N ALA A 79 7.38 0.09 6.16
CA ALA A 79 8.40 -0.88 6.52
C ALA A 79 8.00 -2.29 6.06
N PHE A 80 8.99 -3.03 5.58
CA PHE A 80 8.83 -4.39 5.07
C PHE A 80 9.65 -5.30 5.98
N GLN A 81 8.97 -6.20 6.69
CA GLN A 81 9.62 -7.12 7.60
C GLN A 81 9.59 -8.52 7.00
N ASP A 82 10.78 -9.07 6.85
CA ASP A 82 10.99 -10.44 6.42
C ASP A 82 11.58 -11.28 7.57
N TYR A 83 11.13 -12.52 7.69
CA TYR A 83 11.59 -13.50 8.66
C TYR A 83 12.32 -14.69 8.02
N GLY A 84 12.72 -14.57 6.75
CA GLY A 84 13.47 -15.61 6.04
C GLY A 84 12.76 -16.12 4.78
N ALA A 85 12.09 -15.23 4.05
CA ALA A 85 11.52 -15.50 2.75
C ALA A 85 12.56 -15.29 1.64
N CYS A 86 12.51 -16.12 0.60
CA CYS A 86 13.32 -15.93 -0.60
C CYS A 86 12.51 -15.10 -1.62
N MET A 87 12.57 -13.78 -1.49
CA MET A 87 11.80 -12.85 -2.32
C MET A 87 12.63 -11.65 -2.76
N SER A 88 12.15 -10.96 -3.80
CA SER A 88 12.71 -9.69 -4.26
C SER A 88 11.60 -8.67 -4.43
N LEU A 89 11.71 -7.53 -3.75
CA LEU A 89 10.81 -6.39 -3.95
C LEU A 89 11.24 -5.62 -5.22
N LEU A 90 10.46 -5.73 -6.29
CA LEU A 90 10.78 -5.09 -7.57
C LEU A 90 10.30 -3.64 -7.66
N SER A 91 9.12 -3.34 -7.10
CA SER A 91 8.53 -2.02 -7.16
C SER A 91 7.55 -1.82 -6.00
N VAL A 92 7.58 -0.62 -5.43
CA VAL A 92 6.62 -0.18 -4.43
C VAL A 92 5.97 1.10 -4.95
N ARG A 93 4.66 1.07 -5.15
CA ARG A 93 3.88 2.22 -5.59
C ARG A 93 2.85 2.57 -4.53
N VAL A 94 2.96 3.78 -4.00
CA VAL A 94 1.97 4.34 -3.07
C VAL A 94 1.13 5.37 -3.81
N PHE A 95 -0.18 5.32 -3.62
CA PHE A 95 -1.13 6.23 -4.24
C PHE A 95 -2.38 6.36 -3.38
N TYR A 96 -3.14 7.42 -3.60
CA TYR A 96 -4.48 7.61 -3.04
C TYR A 96 -5.48 7.77 -4.19
N LYS A 97 -6.75 7.52 -3.90
CA LYS A 97 -7.84 7.70 -4.87
C LYS A 97 -8.61 8.97 -4.54
N LYS A 98 -9.10 9.63 -5.59
CA LYS A 98 -9.96 10.80 -5.50
C LYS A 98 -11.02 10.76 -6.58
N CYS A 99 -12.18 11.31 -6.28
CA CYS A 99 -13.21 11.58 -7.27
C CYS A 99 -12.86 12.91 -7.96
N PRO A 100 -12.66 12.94 -9.29
CA PRO A 100 -12.35 14.17 -10.00
C PRO A 100 -13.53 15.14 -9.94
N SER A 101 -13.28 16.43 -10.16
CA SER A 101 -14.38 17.39 -10.29
C SER A 101 -15.16 17.11 -11.57
N VAL A 102 -16.49 17.02 -11.46
CA VAL A 102 -17.40 16.72 -12.55
C VAL A 102 -18.60 17.66 -12.53
N VAL A 103 -19.20 17.91 -13.68
CA VAL A 103 -20.49 18.60 -13.79
C VAL A 103 -21.53 17.57 -14.19
N GLN A 104 -22.56 17.42 -13.35
CA GLN A 104 -23.65 16.49 -13.61
C GLN A 104 -24.97 17.14 -13.21
N ASN A 105 -25.98 17.04 -14.07
CA ASN A 105 -27.31 17.65 -13.86
C ASN A 105 -27.23 19.14 -13.50
N PHE A 106 -26.43 19.92 -14.23
CA PHE A 106 -26.20 21.35 -13.99
C PHE A 106 -25.63 21.70 -12.59
N ALA A 107 -25.13 20.72 -11.84
CA ALA A 107 -24.40 20.92 -10.60
C ALA A 107 -22.91 20.55 -10.76
N ILE A 108 -22.03 21.39 -10.25
CA ILE A 108 -20.59 21.15 -10.11
C ILE A 108 -20.37 20.35 -8.84
N PHE A 109 -19.77 19.18 -8.97
CA PHE A 109 -19.24 18.39 -7.87
C PHE A 109 -17.73 18.64 -7.78
N PRO A 110 -17.22 19.20 -6.68
CA PRO A 110 -15.80 19.46 -6.54
C PRO A 110 -15.02 18.15 -6.37
N GLU A 111 -13.71 18.22 -6.58
CA GLU A 111 -12.82 17.11 -6.31
C GLU A 111 -12.96 16.68 -4.84
N THR A 112 -13.23 15.39 -4.62
CA THR A 112 -13.51 14.83 -3.30
C THR A 112 -12.62 13.63 -3.03
N MET A 113 -11.95 13.61 -1.88
CA MET A 113 -11.13 12.46 -1.48
C MET A 113 -12.03 11.25 -1.14
N THR A 114 -11.56 10.04 -1.44
CA THR A 114 -12.25 8.83 -0.98
C THR A 114 -12.12 8.70 0.54
N GLY A 115 -13.06 8.00 1.17
CA GLY A 115 -12.97 7.70 2.60
C GLY A 115 -11.83 6.75 2.95
N ALA A 116 -11.68 6.46 4.25
CA ALA A 116 -10.58 5.68 4.80
C ALA A 116 -10.60 4.20 4.39
N GLU A 117 -11.79 3.66 4.16
CA GLU A 117 -12.02 2.26 3.83
C GLU A 117 -12.40 2.10 2.35
N SER A 118 -12.13 0.92 1.78
CA SER A 118 -12.42 0.62 0.38
C SER A 118 -13.90 0.68 0.02
N THR A 119 -14.78 0.47 1.00
CA THR A 119 -16.25 0.52 0.87
C THR A 119 -16.86 1.84 1.33
N SER A 120 -16.03 2.82 1.71
CA SER A 120 -16.50 4.09 2.24
C SER A 120 -17.14 4.97 1.15
N LEU A 121 -18.28 5.57 1.49
CA LEU A 121 -18.97 6.54 0.66
C LEU A 121 -18.90 7.91 1.32
N VAL A 122 -18.42 8.90 0.56
CA VAL A 122 -18.34 10.29 1.01
C VAL A 122 -19.40 11.08 0.26
N ILE A 123 -20.28 11.76 1.00
CA ILE A 123 -21.30 12.63 0.42
C ILE A 123 -20.61 13.89 -0.13
N ALA A 124 -20.70 14.09 -1.45
CA ALA A 124 -20.25 15.31 -2.12
C ALA A 124 -21.45 16.19 -2.46
N ARG A 125 -21.51 17.40 -1.89
CA ARG A 125 -22.58 18.36 -2.20
C ARG A 125 -22.26 19.12 -3.48
N GLY A 126 -23.16 19.02 -4.46
CA GLY A 126 -23.05 19.79 -5.70
C GLY A 126 -23.42 21.26 -5.52
N ILE A 127 -22.85 22.12 -6.36
CA ILE A 127 -23.14 23.56 -6.45
C ILE A 127 -23.69 23.84 -7.84
N CYS A 128 -24.89 24.42 -7.96
CA CYS A 128 -25.48 24.77 -9.25
C CYS A 128 -24.53 25.67 -10.07
N ILE A 129 -24.43 25.42 -11.38
CA ILE A 129 -23.67 26.29 -12.29
C ILE A 129 -24.32 27.68 -12.37
N PRO A 130 -23.60 28.73 -12.80
CA PRO A 130 -24.19 30.04 -13.00
C PRO A 130 -25.42 29.97 -13.92
N ASN A 131 -26.51 30.64 -13.51
CA ASN A 131 -27.81 30.65 -14.20
C ASN A 131 -28.56 29.30 -14.21
N SER A 132 -28.40 28.47 -13.17
CA SER A 132 -29.23 27.28 -12.92
C SER A 132 -29.79 27.32 -11.50
N GLU A 133 -31.07 26.94 -11.34
CA GLU A 133 -31.81 26.83 -10.07
C GLU A 133 -32.39 25.42 -9.91
#